data_AF-A0A920MJR1-F1
#
_entry.id   AF-A0A920MJR1-F1
#
_cell.length_a   1.000
_cell.length_b   1.000
_cell.length_c   1.000
_cell.angle_alpha   90.00
_cell.angle_beta   90.00
_cell.angle_gamma   90.00
#
_symmetry.space_group_name_H-M   'P 1'
#
loop_
_entity.id
_entity.type
_entity.pdbx_description
1 polymer ?
#
loop_
_entity_poly.entity_id
_entity_poly.type
_entity_poly.pdbx_seq_one_letter_code
_entity_poly.pdbx_strand_id
1 'polypeptide(L)' 'MDFVAEQVAPHKKIRKIEIVDEIPKSASGKILRRVLVEQERSKIGQ' A
#
# COMPACT_ATOMS: atom_id res chain seq x y z
N MET A 1 -4.78 -11.60 -10.01
CA MET A 1 -4.94 -11.04 -8.63
C MET A 1 -6.18 -11.65 -8.01
N ASP A 2 -6.35 -12.95 -8.19
CA ASP A 2 -7.70 -13.50 -8.40
C ASP A 2 -8.34 -13.88 -7.07
N PHE A 3 -7.52 -14.36 -6.14
CA PHE A 3 -7.91 -14.61 -4.75
C PHE A 3 -8.66 -13.45 -4.09
N VAL A 4 -8.14 -12.21 -4.21
CA VAL A 4 -8.80 -11.03 -3.64
C VAL A 4 -9.93 -10.55 -4.55
N ALA A 5 -9.76 -10.63 -5.87
CA ALA A 5 -10.74 -10.14 -6.83
C ALA A 5 -12.07 -10.92 -6.81
N GLU A 6 -12.05 -12.18 -6.36
CA GLU A 6 -13.24 -13.02 -6.13
C GLU A 6 -13.99 -12.63 -4.85
N GLN A 7 -13.30 -12.03 -3.87
CA GLN A 7 -13.86 -11.68 -2.55
C GLN A 7 -14.39 -10.24 -2.49
N VAL A 8 -14.09 -9.40 -3.48
CA VAL A 8 -14.43 -7.96 -3.46
C VAL A 8 -15.17 -7.51 -4.72
N ALA A 9 -16.03 -6.52 -4.56
CA ALA A 9 -16.73 -5.88 -5.68
C ALA A 9 -15.74 -5.26 -6.69
N PRO A 10 -16.10 -5.17 -7.99
CA PRO A 10 -15.19 -4.73 -9.06
C PRO A 10 -14.47 -3.41 -8.80
N HIS A 11 -15.14 -2.43 -8.19
CA HIS A 11 -14.57 -1.12 -7.89
C HIS A 11 -13.56 -1.13 -6.73
N LYS A 12 -13.56 -2.17 -5.89
CA LYS A 12 -12.61 -2.35 -4.76
C LYS A 12 -11.42 -3.25 -5.10
N LYS A 13 -11.32 -3.72 -6.35
CA LYS A 13 -10.20 -4.57 -6.77
C LYS A 13 -8.87 -3.80 -6.68
N ILE A 14 -7.84 -4.49 -6.19
CA ILE A 14 -6.49 -3.95 -6.11
C ILE A 14 -5.94 -3.79 -7.53
N ARG A 15 -5.48 -2.58 -7.89
CA ARG A 15 -4.98 -2.25 -9.24
C ARG A 15 -3.46 -2.30 -9.37
N LYS A 16 -2.75 -2.06 -8.27
CA LYS A 16 -1.29 -2.04 -8.19
C LYS A 16 -0.86 -2.65 -6.87
N ILE A 17 0.22 -3.42 -6.88
CA ILE A 17 0.89 -3.92 -5.68
C ILE A 17 2.37 -3.58 -5.79
N GLU A 18 2.92 -3.12 -4.69
CA GLU A 18 4.35 -3.02 -4.48
C GLU A 18 4.70 -3.91 -3.28
N ILE A 19 5.75 -4.71 -3.42
CA ILE A 19 6.32 -5.48 -2.32
C ILE A 19 7.48 -4.65 -1.77
N VAL A 20 7.46 -4.41 -0.47
CA VAL A 20 8.50 -3.68 0.26
C VAL A 20 9.09 -4.59 1.31
N ASP A 21 10.38 -4.40 1.62
CA ASP A 21 11.07 -5.23 2.61
C ASP A 21 10.54 -5.01 4.03
N GLU A 22 10.10 -3.78 4.35
CA GLU A 22 9.57 -3.44 5.65
C GLU A 22 8.41 -2.43 5.58
N ILE A 23 7.44 -2.60 6.49
CA ILE A 23 6.35 -1.65 6.70
C ILE A 23 6.78 -0.62 7.78
N PRO A 24 6.78 0.68 7.48
CA PRO A 24 7.17 1.70 8.45
C PRO A 24 6.18 1.74 9.62
N LYS A 25 6.70 1.60 10.83
CA LYS A 25 5.94 1.56 12.07
C LYS A 25 6.49 2.57 13.09
N SER A 26 5.62 3.07 13.97
CA SER A 26 6.03 3.85 15.14
C SER A 26 6.75 2.96 16.17
N ALA A 27 7.40 3.58 17.16
CA ALA A 27 7.96 2.85 18.31
C ALA A 27 6.91 2.01 19.07
N SER A 28 5.63 2.39 18.97
CA SER A 28 4.48 1.64 19.52
C SER A 28 3.84 0.65 18.54
N GLY A 29 4.43 0.44 17.37
CA GLY A 29 4.00 -0.53 16.36
C GLY A 29 2.89 -0.06 15.41
N LYS A 30 2.42 1.19 15.50
CA LYS A 30 1.39 1.73 14.59
C LYS A 30 1.97 1.93 13.20
N ILE A 31 1.27 1.45 12.16
CA ILE A 31 1.69 1.66 10.78
C ILE A 31 1.66 3.14 10.43
N LEU A 32 2.79 3.68 9.97
CA LEU A 32 2.95 5.07 9.59
C LEU A 32 2.54 5.28 8.13
N ARG A 33 1.23 5.24 7.87
CA ARG A 33 0.67 5.38 6.51
C ARG A 33 1.09 6.68 5.80
N ARG A 34 1.32 7.78 6.54
CA ARG A 34 1.80 9.05 5.97
C ARG A 34 3.13 8.89 5.25
N VAL A 35 4.07 8.14 5.84
CA VAL A 35 5.40 7.90 5.25
C VAL A 35 5.27 7.14 3.94
N LEU A 36 4.42 6.10 3.90
CA LEU A 36 4.13 5.35 2.67
C LEU A 36 3.54 6.25 1.57
N VAL A 37 2.64 7.17 1.93
CA VAL A 37 2.05 8.13 0.98
C VAL A 37 3.11 9.11 0.45
N GLU A 38 4.01 9.60 1.31
CA GLU A 38 5.10 10.50 0.90
C GLU A 38 6.09 9.79 -0.03
N GLN A 39 6.48 8.55 0.27
CA GLN A 39 7.33 7.74 -0.60
C GLN A 39 6.73 7.57 -2.00
N GLU A 40 5.44 7.23 -2.09
CA GLU A 40 4.76 7.08 -3.39
C GLU A 40 4.67 8.40 -4.15
N ARG A 41 4.37 9.51 -3.46
CA ARG A 41 4.34 10.85 -4.08
C ARG A 41 5.70 11.27 -4.63
N SER A 42 6.78 11.01 -3.87
CA SER A 42 8.14 11.29 -4.32
C SER A 42 8.53 10.47 -5.54
N LYS A 43 8.06 9.22 -5.66
CA LYS A 43 8.28 8.39 -6.86
C LYS A 43 7.52 8.90 -8.09
N ILE A 44 6.27 9.33 -7.92
CA ILE A 44 5.43 9.83 -9.04
C ILE A 44 5.95 11.19 -9.57
N GLY A 45 6.55 12.00 -8.70
CA GLY A 45 7.09 13.31 -9.06
C GLY A 45 8.51 13.30 -9.64
N GLN A 46 9.17 12.14 -9.74
CA GLN A 46 10.47 11.94 -10.40
C GLN A 46 10.31 11.58 -11.87
#